data_AF-A0AAE8LZ22-F1
#
_entry.id   AF-A0AAE8LZ22-F1
#
_cell.length_a   1.000
_cell.length_b   1.000
_cell.length_c   1.000
_cell.angle_alpha   90.00
_cell.angle_beta   90.00
_cell.angle_gamma   90.00
#
_symmetry.space_group_name_H-M   'P 1'
#
loop_
_entity.id
_entity.type
_entity.pdbx_description
1 polymer ?
#
loop_
_entity_poly.entity_id
_entity_poly.type
_entity_poly.pdbx_seq_one_letter_code
_entity_poly.pdbx_strand_id
1 'polypeptide(L)'
;MILALKNIIRIRKSEDAVDVDVLGALLQDAVLSVEKTTSTGVYDPPRGTPERLVMRLFEEELIPLITQRSELWTLVSRLRAWRRDYAGAIDAAERAWRAAVGSSGSGLLPGAASTTADEARDWTVDEGAWTIVVQRTDELVSVFENWGSSVETIGSKWKGKARSAVRSVMGRGKENWEGSEGWKTLENLMEGLRIS
;
A
#
# COMPACT_ATOMS: atom_id res chain seq x y z
N MET A 1 -9.42 -10.54 -20.52
CA MET A 1 -9.35 -9.36 -19.61
C MET A 1 -7.92 -8.82 -19.45
N ILE A 2 -6.95 -9.59 -18.96
CA ILE A 2 -5.56 -9.13 -18.71
C ILE A 2 -4.91 -8.48 -19.94
N LEU A 3 -5.06 -9.07 -21.13
CA LEU A 3 -4.50 -8.50 -22.38
C LEU A 3 -5.12 -7.14 -22.73
N ALA A 4 -6.42 -6.96 -22.49
CA ALA A 4 -7.10 -5.69 -22.74
C ALA A 4 -6.59 -4.61 -21.76
N LEU A 5 -6.49 -4.93 -20.47
CA LEU A 5 -5.99 -4.00 -19.46
C LEU A 5 -4.53 -3.60 -19.72
N LYS A 6 -3.69 -4.57 -20.12
CA LYS A 6 -2.32 -4.31 -20.57
C LYS A 6 -2.27 -3.35 -21.76
N ASN A 7 -3.14 -3.51 -22.75
CA ASN A 7 -3.21 -2.60 -23.89
C ASN A 7 -3.69 -1.20 -23.48
N ILE A 8 -4.69 -1.10 -22.61
CA ILE A 8 -5.18 0.19 -22.07
C ILE A 8 -4.04 0.93 -21.36
N ILE A 9 -3.34 0.24 -20.45
CA ILE A 9 -2.18 0.77 -19.73
C ILE A 9 -1.10 1.28 -20.70
N ARG A 10 -0.76 0.49 -21.73
CA ARG A 10 0.27 0.85 -22.71
C ARG A 10 -0.11 2.04 -23.61
N ILE A 11 -1.40 2.16 -23.93
CA ILE A 11 -1.90 3.26 -24.78
C ILE A 11 -2.03 4.55 -23.96
N ARG A 12 -2.66 4.47 -22.78
CA ARG A 12 -2.98 5.64 -21.96
C ARG A 12 -1.79 6.15 -21.15
N LYS A 13 -0.93 5.24 -20.67
CA LYS A 13 0.27 5.53 -19.85
C LYS A 13 -0.01 6.49 -18.69
N SER A 14 -1.16 6.33 -18.05
CA SER A 14 -1.60 7.14 -16.92
C SER A 14 -2.23 6.24 -15.86
N GLU A 15 -2.03 6.58 -14.59
CA GLU A 15 -2.68 5.95 -13.43
C GLU A 15 -4.20 6.09 -13.44
N ASP A 16 -4.73 7.17 -14.04
CA ASP A 16 -6.17 7.44 -14.11
C ASP A 16 -6.90 6.49 -15.06
N ALA A 17 -6.14 5.84 -15.96
CA ALA A 17 -6.69 4.84 -16.87
C ALA A 17 -6.88 3.47 -16.20
N VAL A 18 -6.52 3.35 -14.93
CA VAL A 18 -6.53 2.10 -14.19
C VAL A 18 -7.64 2.13 -13.15
N ASP A 19 -8.55 1.17 -13.25
CA ASP A 19 -9.59 0.94 -12.26
C ASP A 19 -9.04 0.04 -11.15
N VAL A 20 -9.03 0.57 -9.92
CA VAL A 20 -8.50 -0.11 -8.74
C VAL A 20 -9.36 -1.29 -8.32
N ASP A 21 -10.67 -1.17 -8.45
CA ASP A 21 -11.62 -2.21 -8.02
C ASP A 21 -11.53 -3.40 -8.97
N VAL A 22 -11.41 -3.13 -10.28
CA VAL A 22 -11.17 -4.17 -11.29
C VAL A 22 -9.82 -4.87 -11.05
N LEU A 23 -8.76 -4.11 -10.75
CA LEU A 23 -7.46 -4.69 -10.40
C LEU A 23 -7.51 -5.50 -9.10
N GLY A 24 -8.24 -5.02 -8.10
CA GLY A 24 -8.42 -5.68 -6.81
C GLY A 24 -9.18 -6.99 -6.97
N ALA A 25 -10.29 -6.98 -7.72
CA ALA A 25 -11.05 -8.18 -8.05
C ALA A 25 -10.22 -9.20 -8.84
N LEU A 26 -9.46 -8.74 -9.84
CA LEU A 26 -8.55 -9.59 -10.61
C LEU A 26 -7.46 -10.20 -9.71
N LEU A 27 -6.85 -9.41 -8.83
CA LEU A 27 -5.84 -9.91 -7.90
C LEU A 27 -6.44 -10.94 -6.93
N GLN A 28 -7.63 -10.67 -6.41
CA GLN A 28 -8.31 -11.56 -5.48
C GLN A 28 -8.63 -12.91 -6.13
N ASP A 29 -9.27 -12.89 -7.30
CA ASP A 29 -9.77 -14.10 -7.96
C ASP A 29 -8.66 -14.92 -8.64
N ALA A 30 -7.71 -14.26 -9.29
CA ALA A 30 -6.70 -14.95 -10.10
C ALA A 30 -5.38 -15.20 -9.36
N VAL A 31 -5.20 -14.71 -8.14
CA VAL A 31 -3.96 -14.87 -7.36
C VAL A 31 -4.24 -15.26 -5.92
N LEU A 32 -4.95 -14.41 -5.16
CA LEU A 32 -5.05 -14.58 -3.70
C LEU A 32 -5.89 -15.80 -3.30
N SER A 33 -6.82 -16.22 -4.15
CA SER A 33 -7.62 -17.44 -3.99
C SER A 33 -6.84 -18.74 -4.28
N VAL A 34 -5.66 -18.64 -4.91
CA VAL A 34 -4.90 -19.79 -5.43
C VAL A 34 -3.88 -20.25 -4.40
N GLU A 35 -3.89 -21.56 -4.12
CA GLU A 35 -2.91 -22.21 -3.25
C GLU A 35 -1.52 -22.31 -3.92
N LYS A 36 -0.48 -22.10 -3.12
CA LYS A 36 0.91 -22.12 -3.60
C LYS A 36 1.43 -23.56 -3.56
N THR A 37 1.91 -24.03 -4.71
CA THR A 37 2.44 -25.39 -4.86
C THR A 37 3.80 -25.63 -4.19
N THR A 38 4.55 -24.56 -3.88
CA THR A 38 5.88 -24.64 -3.27
C THR A 38 5.85 -24.04 -1.87
N SER A 39 6.57 -24.61 -0.90
CA SER A 39 6.59 -24.15 0.49
C SER A 39 7.78 -23.26 0.88
N THR A 40 8.84 -23.20 0.08
CA THR A 40 10.07 -22.47 0.41
C THR A 40 10.34 -21.31 -0.56
N GLY A 41 10.97 -20.25 -0.04
CA GLY A 41 11.43 -19.08 -0.82
C GLY A 41 10.32 -18.23 -1.43
N VAL A 42 10.74 -17.21 -2.19
CA VAL A 42 9.84 -16.39 -3.01
C VAL A 42 9.22 -17.28 -4.10
N TYR A 43 7.90 -17.30 -4.15
CA TYR A 43 7.15 -18.14 -5.08
C TYR A 43 7.12 -17.53 -6.49
N ASP A 44 7.61 -18.22 -7.52
CA ASP A 44 7.38 -17.80 -8.91
C ASP A 44 6.27 -18.68 -9.52
N PRO A 45 5.09 -18.11 -9.87
CA PRO A 45 4.02 -18.90 -10.46
C PRO A 45 4.44 -19.52 -11.80
N PRO A 46 3.99 -20.75 -12.13
CA PRO A 46 4.39 -21.43 -13.37
C PRO A 46 4.06 -20.65 -14.64
N ARG A 47 4.79 -20.92 -15.73
CA ARG A 47 4.52 -20.25 -17.01
C ARG A 47 3.13 -20.62 -17.54
N GLY A 48 2.44 -19.63 -18.09
CA GLY A 48 1.11 -19.80 -18.69
C GLY A 48 -0.05 -19.78 -17.71
N THR A 49 0.21 -19.65 -16.40
CA THR A 49 -0.85 -19.59 -15.38
C THR A 49 -1.37 -18.16 -15.21
N PRO A 50 -2.64 -18.00 -14.78
CA PRO A 50 -3.23 -16.67 -14.59
C PRO A 50 -2.49 -15.87 -13.51
N GLU A 51 -1.99 -16.50 -12.45
CA GLU A 51 -1.26 -15.80 -11.39
C GLU A 51 0.02 -15.17 -11.94
N ARG A 52 0.72 -15.87 -12.84
CA ARG A 52 1.93 -15.33 -13.49
C ARG A 52 1.61 -14.14 -14.38
N LEU A 53 0.49 -14.18 -15.10
CA LEU A 53 0.07 -13.10 -15.99
C LEU A 53 -0.32 -11.85 -15.19
N VAL A 54 -1.07 -12.01 -14.10
CA VAL A 54 -1.40 -10.92 -13.18
C VAL A 54 -0.15 -10.38 -12.50
N MET A 55 0.73 -11.25 -12.01
CA MET A 55 2.00 -10.83 -11.42
C MET A 55 2.81 -9.95 -12.37
N ARG A 56 2.95 -10.34 -13.64
CA ARG A 56 3.66 -9.53 -14.64
C ARG A 56 2.95 -8.22 -14.95
N LEU A 57 1.62 -8.23 -15.04
CA LEU A 57 0.85 -6.99 -15.22
C LEU A 57 1.18 -5.99 -14.10
N PHE A 58 1.17 -6.44 -12.85
CA PHE A 58 1.48 -5.58 -11.70
C PHE A 58 2.96 -5.14 -11.71
N GLU A 59 3.90 -6.06 -11.80
CA GLU A 59 5.33 -5.74 -11.63
C GLU A 59 5.94 -5.02 -12.85
N GLU A 60 5.54 -5.36 -14.07
CA GLU A 60 6.14 -4.84 -15.30
C GLU A 60 5.40 -3.63 -15.89
N GLU A 61 4.07 -3.54 -15.70
CA GLU A 61 3.25 -2.51 -16.36
C GLU A 61 2.62 -1.54 -15.34
N LEU A 62 2.14 -2.02 -14.18
CA LEU A 62 1.49 -1.16 -13.20
C LEU A 62 2.49 -0.37 -12.36
N ILE A 63 3.47 -1.03 -11.72
CA ILE A 63 4.43 -0.38 -10.81
C ILE A 63 5.14 0.82 -11.44
N PRO A 64 5.64 0.76 -12.69
CA PRO A 64 6.27 1.92 -13.32
C PRO A 64 5.34 3.11 -13.54
N LEU A 65 4.03 2.88 -13.52
CA LEU A 65 3.04 3.95 -13.65
C LEU A 65 2.68 4.59 -12.32
N ILE A 66 2.79 3.91 -11.18
CA ILE A 66 2.30 4.44 -9.90
C ILE A 66 3.18 5.60 -9.42
N THR A 67 2.59 6.78 -9.29
CA THR A 67 3.23 7.99 -8.78
C THR A 67 2.61 8.44 -7.47
N GLN A 68 1.27 8.46 -7.35
CA GLN A 68 0.58 9.04 -6.19
C GLN A 68 -0.53 8.15 -5.60
N ARG A 69 -1.06 7.17 -6.33
CA ARG A 69 -2.23 6.40 -5.85
C ARG A 69 -1.85 5.38 -4.78
N SER A 70 -2.24 5.65 -3.53
CA SER A 70 -1.92 4.79 -2.38
C SER A 70 -2.53 3.39 -2.49
N GLU A 71 -3.74 3.29 -3.05
CA GLU A 71 -4.48 2.02 -3.20
C GLU A 71 -3.76 1.03 -4.13
N LEU A 72 -3.15 1.52 -5.20
CA LEU A 72 -2.42 0.67 -6.15
C LEU A 72 -1.21 0.01 -5.46
N TRP A 73 -0.51 0.76 -4.60
CA TRP A 73 0.59 0.22 -3.80
C TRP A 73 0.11 -0.81 -2.76
N THR A 74 -1.09 -0.65 -2.19
CA THR A 74 -1.69 -1.67 -1.30
C THR A 74 -1.93 -2.99 -2.05
N LEU A 75 -2.42 -2.94 -3.30
CA LEU A 75 -2.57 -4.14 -4.13
C LEU A 75 -1.22 -4.81 -4.44
N VAL A 76 -0.18 -4.01 -4.74
CA VAL A 76 1.20 -4.51 -4.95
C VAL A 76 1.73 -5.19 -3.68
N SER A 77 1.50 -4.61 -2.50
CA SER A 77 1.89 -5.20 -1.22
C SER A 77 1.25 -6.57 -1.02
N ARG A 78 -0.07 -6.69 -1.26
CA ARG A 78 -0.80 -7.95 -1.17
C ARG A 78 -0.27 -9.02 -2.12
N LEU A 79 0.00 -8.66 -3.38
CA LEU A 79 0.59 -9.55 -4.37
C LEU A 79 1.96 -10.08 -3.91
N ARG A 80 2.85 -9.19 -3.45
CA ARG A 80 4.20 -9.57 -3.00
C ARG A 80 4.18 -10.40 -1.72
N ALA A 81 3.27 -10.09 -0.79
CA ALA A 81 3.05 -10.90 0.41
C ALA A 81 2.56 -12.31 0.06
N TRP A 82 1.61 -12.43 -0.87
CA TRP A 82 1.20 -13.74 -1.41
C TRP A 82 2.40 -14.47 -2.04
N ARG A 83 3.27 -13.75 -2.74
CA ARG A 83 4.50 -14.32 -3.32
C ARG A 83 5.57 -14.72 -2.29
N ARG A 84 5.37 -14.44 -1.00
CA ARG A 84 6.40 -14.54 0.06
C ARG A 84 7.60 -13.63 -0.15
N ASP A 85 7.44 -12.60 -0.98
CA ASP A 85 8.38 -11.50 -1.09
C ASP A 85 8.05 -10.46 -0.01
N TYR A 86 8.35 -10.82 1.24
CA TYR A 86 7.99 -10.02 2.41
C TYR A 86 8.71 -8.67 2.44
N ALA A 87 9.97 -8.62 1.99
CA ALA A 87 10.70 -7.37 1.88
C ALA A 87 10.05 -6.45 0.85
N GLY A 88 9.68 -6.98 -0.32
CA GLY A 88 8.98 -6.23 -1.35
C GLY A 88 7.56 -5.82 -0.95
N ALA A 89 6.87 -6.61 -0.12
CA ALA A 89 5.56 -6.29 0.42
C ALA A 89 5.62 -5.11 1.41
N ILE A 90 6.61 -5.11 2.31
CA ILE A 90 6.84 -4.00 3.24
C ILE A 90 7.22 -2.72 2.47
N ASP A 91 8.11 -2.79 1.47
CA ASP A 91 8.45 -1.62 0.65
C ASP A 91 7.22 -1.04 -0.05
N ALA A 92 6.36 -1.89 -0.61
CA ALA A 92 5.11 -1.46 -1.24
C ALA A 92 4.14 -0.83 -0.23
N ALA A 93 3.98 -1.42 0.97
CA ALA A 93 3.16 -0.84 2.04
C ALA A 93 3.70 0.53 2.51
N GLU A 94 5.02 0.67 2.65
CA GLU A 94 5.63 1.96 2.98
C GLU A 94 5.41 3.00 1.88
N ARG A 95 5.41 2.60 0.59
CA ARG A 95 5.07 3.49 -0.54
C ARG A 95 3.60 3.89 -0.52
N ALA A 96 2.68 2.97 -0.24
CA ALA A 96 1.25 3.28 -0.07
C ALA A 96 1.04 4.32 1.04
N TRP A 97 1.68 4.10 2.19
CA TRP A 97 1.61 5.01 3.34
C TRP A 97 2.22 6.38 3.03
N ARG A 98 3.40 6.44 2.40
CA ARG A 98 4.02 7.71 2.01
C ARG A 98 3.18 8.48 1.00
N ALA A 99 2.56 7.78 0.05
CA ALA A 99 1.67 8.40 -0.92
C ALA A 99 0.45 9.04 -0.24
N ALA A 100 -0.18 8.32 0.69
CA ALA A 100 -1.31 8.84 1.46
C ALA A 100 -0.90 10.01 2.38
N VAL A 101 0.21 9.91 3.13
CA VAL A 101 0.65 10.96 4.06
C VAL A 101 1.25 12.18 3.34
N GLY A 102 1.88 11.95 2.18
CA GLY A 102 2.53 12.96 1.35
C GLY A 102 1.57 13.83 0.54
N SER A 103 0.32 13.41 0.39
CA SER A 103 -0.76 14.15 -0.29
C SER A 103 -1.08 15.51 0.36
N SER A 104 -0.79 15.70 1.65
CA SER A 104 -0.99 16.96 2.35
C SER A 104 -0.02 18.05 1.92
N GLY A 105 -0.36 18.76 0.83
CA GLY A 105 -0.17 20.19 0.55
C GLY A 105 1.22 20.83 0.65
N SER A 106 2.19 20.20 1.29
CA SER A 106 3.56 20.68 1.49
C SER A 106 4.46 20.03 0.45
N GLY A 107 4.13 20.23 -0.82
CA GLY A 107 4.99 19.87 -1.93
C GLY A 107 6.25 20.76 -1.92
N LEU A 108 7.35 20.27 -1.34
CA LEU A 108 8.69 20.82 -1.58
C LEU A 108 9.25 20.41 -2.96
N LEU A 109 8.48 19.67 -3.76
CA LEU A 109 8.83 19.27 -5.11
C LEU A 109 8.01 20.08 -6.13
N PRO A 110 8.64 20.91 -6.98
CA PRO A 110 7.96 21.55 -8.09
C PRO A 110 7.58 20.46 -9.10
N GLY A 111 6.28 20.18 -9.25
CA GLY A 111 5.75 19.20 -10.21
C GLY A 111 4.73 18.21 -9.65
N ALA A 112 4.54 18.15 -8.33
CA ALA A 112 3.47 17.37 -7.70
C ALA A 112 2.13 18.12 -7.77
N ALA A 113 1.64 18.40 -8.97
CA ALA A 113 0.24 18.75 -9.16
C ALA A 113 -0.55 17.45 -9.12
N SER A 114 -1.36 17.27 -8.06
CA SER A 114 -2.31 16.16 -7.99
C SER A 114 -3.20 16.14 -9.23
N THR A 115 -3.30 14.98 -9.89
CA THR A 115 -4.09 14.82 -11.12
C THR A 115 -5.56 14.49 -10.84
N THR A 116 -5.93 14.22 -9.58
CA THR A 116 -7.32 13.99 -9.17
C THR A 116 -7.69 14.82 -7.93
N ALA A 117 -8.93 15.32 -7.90
CA ALA A 117 -9.41 16.25 -6.87
C ALA A 117 -9.65 15.61 -5.49
N ASP A 118 -9.70 14.27 -5.40
CA ASP A 118 -9.92 13.53 -4.14
C ASP A 118 -8.62 13.23 -3.39
N GLU A 119 -7.49 12.99 -4.08
CA GLU A 119 -6.20 12.68 -3.44
C GLU A 119 -5.28 13.92 -3.26
N ALA A 120 -5.73 15.11 -3.69
CA ALA A 120 -5.04 16.38 -3.45
C ALA A 120 -5.38 17.04 -2.10
N ARG A 121 -6.20 16.37 -1.29
CA ARG A 121 -6.79 16.97 -0.09
C ARG A 121 -5.82 16.87 1.07
N ASP A 122 -5.66 17.97 1.77
CA ASP A 122 -4.86 17.98 2.98
C ASP A 122 -5.57 17.17 4.05
N TRP A 123 -5.05 15.97 4.33
CA TRP A 123 -5.61 15.06 5.33
C TRP A 123 -5.61 15.64 6.74
N THR A 124 -4.88 16.73 6.99
CA THR A 124 -4.94 17.42 8.29
C THR A 124 -6.26 18.16 8.49
N VAL A 125 -7.04 18.42 7.44
CA VAL A 125 -8.33 19.15 7.52
C VAL A 125 -9.49 18.41 6.85
N ASP A 126 -9.21 17.52 5.89
CA ASP A 126 -10.22 16.73 5.19
C ASP A 126 -10.42 15.35 5.84
N GLU A 127 -11.66 15.05 6.21
CA GLU A 127 -12.00 13.82 6.94
C GLU A 127 -11.83 12.56 6.07
N GLY A 128 -12.15 12.64 4.77
CA GLY A 128 -11.98 11.50 3.86
C GLY A 128 -10.50 11.13 3.70
N ALA A 129 -9.65 12.13 3.46
CA ALA A 129 -8.22 11.95 3.36
C ALA A 129 -7.60 11.49 4.71
N TRP A 130 -8.13 11.97 5.85
CA TRP A 130 -7.76 11.45 7.17
C TRP A 130 -8.06 9.96 7.32
N THR A 131 -9.27 9.52 6.95
CA THR A 131 -9.65 8.10 6.99
C THR A 131 -8.69 7.24 6.15
N ILE A 132 -8.33 7.70 4.95
CA ILE A 132 -7.36 7.00 4.08
C ILE A 132 -5.99 6.91 4.77
N VAL A 133 -5.48 7.98 5.35
CA VAL A 133 -4.18 7.97 6.05
C VAL A 133 -4.18 7.03 7.26
N VAL A 134 -5.25 7.03 8.05
CA VAL A 134 -5.40 6.10 9.18
C VAL A 134 -5.42 4.66 8.67
N GLN A 135 -6.20 4.36 7.63
CA GLN A 135 -6.26 3.04 7.02
C GLN A 135 -4.89 2.58 6.50
N ARG A 136 -4.16 3.44 5.78
CA ARG A 136 -2.81 3.07 5.28
C ARG A 136 -1.80 2.88 6.41
N THR A 137 -1.97 3.60 7.52
CA THR A 137 -1.12 3.44 8.71
C THR A 137 -1.40 2.12 9.40
N ASP A 138 -2.67 1.72 9.52
CA ASP A 138 -3.09 0.41 10.03
C ASP A 138 -2.63 -0.76 9.12
N GLU A 139 -2.73 -0.61 7.80
CA GLU A 139 -2.22 -1.60 6.85
C GLU A 139 -0.70 -1.77 6.96
N LEU A 140 0.06 -0.66 7.08
CA LEU A 140 1.51 -0.70 7.28
C LEU A 140 1.88 -1.33 8.64
N VAL A 141 1.16 -0.92 9.68
CA VAL A 141 0.83 -1.65 10.91
C VAL A 141 1.02 -3.17 10.82
N SER A 142 -0.04 -3.76 10.27
CA SER A 142 -0.26 -5.18 10.07
C SER A 142 0.83 -5.83 9.23
N VAL A 143 1.31 -5.17 8.17
CA VAL A 143 2.38 -5.72 7.33
C VAL A 143 3.70 -5.84 8.09
N PHE A 144 4.04 -4.87 8.95
CA PHE A 144 5.21 -4.99 9.83
C PHE A 144 5.04 -6.06 10.89
N GLU A 145 3.86 -6.19 11.49
CA GLU A 145 3.58 -7.21 12.51
C GLU A 145 3.71 -8.63 11.95
N ASN A 146 3.10 -8.87 10.78
CA ASN A 146 3.10 -10.19 10.16
C ASN A 146 4.49 -10.57 9.64
N TRP A 147 5.19 -9.65 8.98
CA TRP A 147 6.36 -10.00 8.17
C TRP A 147 7.67 -9.32 8.57
N GLY A 148 7.62 -8.25 9.38
CA GLY A 148 8.78 -7.43 9.70
C GLY A 148 9.90 -8.18 10.42
N SER A 149 9.55 -9.15 11.27
CA SER A 149 10.51 -10.04 11.95
C SER A 149 11.23 -11.01 10.99
N SER A 150 10.57 -11.38 9.89
CA SER A 150 11.07 -12.36 8.90
C SER A 150 11.97 -11.72 7.83
N VAL A 151 12.03 -10.39 7.78
CA VAL A 151 12.87 -9.64 6.83
C VAL A 151 14.14 -9.21 7.53
N GLU A 152 15.29 -9.78 7.16
CA GLU A 152 16.59 -9.57 7.83
C GLU A 152 16.97 -8.09 8.01
N THR A 153 16.70 -7.24 7.01
CA THR A 153 17.03 -5.80 7.06
C THR A 153 16.19 -5.02 8.06
N ILE A 154 15.05 -5.56 8.49
CA ILE A 154 14.14 -4.96 9.46
C ILE A 154 14.29 -5.66 10.80
N GLY A 155 14.16 -6.99 10.81
CA GLY A 155 14.32 -7.86 11.97
C GLY A 155 13.53 -7.35 13.17
N SER A 156 14.16 -7.31 14.34
CA SER A 156 13.54 -6.84 15.59
C SER A 156 13.16 -5.35 15.60
N LYS A 157 13.60 -4.55 14.62
CA LYS A 157 13.33 -3.11 14.55
C LYS A 157 11.94 -2.78 14.00
N TRP A 158 11.17 -3.76 13.53
CA TRP A 158 9.85 -3.54 12.93
C TRP A 158 8.91 -2.74 13.85
N LYS A 159 8.90 -3.05 15.17
CA LYS A 159 8.10 -2.30 16.17
C LYS A 159 8.52 -0.83 16.28
N GLY A 160 9.82 -0.56 16.14
CA GLY A 160 10.35 0.81 16.13
C GLY A 160 9.85 1.59 14.91
N LYS A 161 9.88 0.96 13.74
CA LYS A 161 9.38 1.55 12.48
C LYS A 161 7.87 1.79 12.54
N ALA A 162 7.09 0.78 12.93
CA ALA A 162 5.63 0.87 13.09
C ALA A 162 5.23 2.03 14.03
N ARG A 163 5.80 2.10 15.23
CA ARG A 163 5.54 3.20 16.18
C ARG A 163 5.93 4.57 15.62
N SER A 164 7.00 4.64 14.84
CA SER A 164 7.44 5.91 14.24
C SER A 164 6.46 6.40 13.17
N ALA A 165 5.92 5.49 12.36
CA ALA A 165 4.89 5.80 11.37
C ALA A 165 3.61 6.33 12.04
N VAL A 166 3.10 5.62 13.06
CA VAL A 166 1.90 6.04 13.80
C VAL A 166 2.10 7.40 14.47
N ARG A 167 3.23 7.61 15.17
CA ARG A 167 3.55 8.90 15.80
C ARG A 167 3.66 10.05 14.80
N SER A 168 4.17 9.79 13.60
CA SER A 168 4.28 10.81 12.55
C SER A 168 2.88 11.33 12.15
N VAL A 169 1.92 10.42 11.98
CA VAL A 169 0.53 10.77 11.65
C VAL A 169 -0.15 11.46 12.83
N MET A 170 -0.05 10.89 14.03
CA MET A 170 -0.63 11.52 15.24
C MET A 170 -0.06 12.91 15.50
N GLY A 171 1.25 13.10 15.32
CA GLY A 171 1.90 14.39 15.55
C GLY A 171 1.37 15.49 14.62
N ARG A 172 1.14 15.17 13.34
CA ARG A 172 0.65 16.14 12.35
C ARG A 172 -0.89 16.28 12.34
N GLY A 173 -1.62 15.25 12.75
CA GLY A 173 -3.09 15.24 12.83
C GLY A 173 -3.68 15.76 14.14
N LYS A 174 -2.84 15.99 15.16
CA LYS A 174 -3.31 16.25 16.54
C LYS A 174 -4.32 17.38 16.65
N GLU A 175 -4.03 18.52 16.02
CA GLU A 175 -4.84 19.73 16.18
C GLU A 175 -6.31 19.54 15.77
N ASN A 176 -6.55 18.77 14.70
CA ASN A 176 -7.87 18.65 14.09
C ASN A 176 -8.56 17.30 14.34
N TRP A 177 -7.79 16.25 14.67
CA TRP A 177 -8.33 14.89 14.75
C TRP A 177 -8.29 14.28 16.15
N GLU A 178 -7.70 14.93 17.15
CA GLU A 178 -7.68 14.41 18.53
C GLU A 178 -9.11 14.13 19.03
N GLY A 179 -9.34 12.91 19.52
CA GLY A 179 -10.65 12.44 19.97
C GLY A 179 -11.57 11.85 18.88
N SER A 180 -11.22 11.98 17.60
CA SER A 180 -11.93 11.33 16.49
C SER A 180 -11.82 9.79 16.55
N GLU A 181 -12.66 9.09 15.78
CA GLU A 181 -12.58 7.62 15.67
C GLU A 181 -11.24 7.17 15.09
N GLY A 182 -10.78 7.81 14.01
CA GLY A 182 -9.48 7.52 13.40
C GLY A 182 -8.32 7.73 14.36
N TRP A 183 -8.40 8.73 15.25
CA TRP A 183 -7.40 8.97 16.28
C TRP A 183 -7.34 7.84 17.31
N LYS A 184 -8.50 7.37 17.79
CA LYS A 184 -8.59 6.22 18.70
C LYS A 184 -7.99 4.96 18.08
N THR A 185 -8.19 4.75 16.78
CA THR A 185 -7.54 3.66 16.05
C THR A 185 -6.02 3.74 16.14
N LEU A 186 -5.44 4.92 15.94
CA LEU A 186 -3.98 5.13 16.08
C LEU A 186 -3.49 4.95 17.52
N GLU A 187 -4.27 5.36 18.52
CA GLU A 187 -3.96 5.12 19.94
C GLU A 187 -3.92 3.63 20.26
N ASN A 188 -4.91 2.87 19.79
CA ASN A 188 -4.98 1.42 19.97
C ASN A 188 -3.78 0.72 19.29
N LEU A 189 -3.39 1.16 18.09
CA LEU A 189 -2.19 0.66 17.41
C LEU A 189 -0.91 0.93 18.24
N MET A 190 -0.78 2.14 18.80
CA MET A 190 0.35 2.50 19.66
C MET A 190 0.42 1.67 20.94
N GLU A 191 -0.73 1.34 21.53
CA GLU A 191 -0.84 0.48 22.70
C GLU A 191 -0.48 -0.98 22.37
N GLY A 192 -1.02 -1.54 21.28
CA GLY A 192 -0.69 -2.89 20.82
C GLY A 192 0.82 -3.08 20.60
N LEU A 193 1.47 -2.09 20.00
CA LEU A 193 2.92 -2.08 19.76
C LEU A 193 3.79 -1.92 21.03
N ARG A 194 3.21 -1.57 22.18
CA ARG A 194 3.90 -1.51 23.48
C ARG A 194 3.80 -2.82 24.25
N ILE A 195 2.68 -3.52 24.13
CA ILE A 195 2.35 -4.72 24.91
C ILE A 195 2.94 -5.98 24.25
N SER A 196 2.98 -6.00 22.92
CA SER A 196 3.66 -7.04 22.12
C SER A 196 5.16 -7.06 22.34
#